data_AF-A0A928A0E2-F1
#
_entry.id   AF-A0A928A0E2-F1
#
_cell.length_a   1.000
_cell.length_b   1.000
_cell.length_c   1.000
_cell.angle_alpha   90.00
_cell.angle_beta   90.00
_cell.angle_gamma   90.00
#
_symmetry.space_group_name_H-M   'P 1'
#
loop_
_entity.id
_entity.type
_entity.pdbx_description
1 polymer ?
#
loop_
_entity_poly.entity_id
_entity_poly.type
_entity_poly.pdbx_seq_one_letter_code
_entity_poly.pdbx_strand_id
1 'polypeptide(L)'
;MTSIEKRRQARFLRRKARREAQKKRLYGQCNNFERLISYRQLYRAHKKSRQGVSWKASVQRYQMNLLRNLESTRRALNEGKDITKGFVEFDTMERGKIRHIRSIHYSERVVQRSLCDNALVPILQRSLIHDNGACLPGKGIDQSLDRLEAHLQKFYRANGFSNDGWAVIFDFSSFFDSILHRHCFRIYQKAFSEQKILELLRSFVVPFGCPNTGRRNNPCLRRRNPLTNYTGKSLGLGSQVSQITAVAYPNAIDHYIKERLKVRFYGRYMDDGYMLFRHKESARRAVKVLMWLCPKLGIKLNTRKTRITKIKHGLRFLKVKITLTNTGKIKRRLTRKSIVRQRRKLKKFAKFVAEGNMTTEEVSNAHASWKGHAFRRDGIMAARKLDELFRHLFGRLAPRCQLKKRRKIKWRTKKRNRV
;
A
#
# COMPACT_ATOMS: atom_id res chain seq x y z
N MET A 1 3.62 26.44 -37.28
CA MET A 1 3.14 25.06 -37.07
C MET A 1 2.74 24.44 -38.40
N THR A 2 3.34 23.31 -38.75
CA THR A 2 3.09 22.60 -40.01
C THR A 2 1.68 21.97 -40.05
N SER A 3 1.16 21.66 -41.26
CA SER A 3 -0.13 20.97 -41.44
C SER A 3 -0.19 19.62 -40.69
N ILE A 4 0.94 18.91 -40.61
CA ILE A 4 1.07 17.64 -39.87
C ILE A 4 0.97 17.87 -38.35
N GLU A 5 1.59 18.91 -37.81
CA GLU A 5 1.50 19.26 -36.39
C GLU A 5 0.06 19.64 -36.00
N LYS A 6 -0.64 20.42 -36.83
CA LYS A 6 -2.06 20.75 -36.63
C LYS A 6 -2.92 19.49 -36.59
N ARG A 7 -2.72 18.55 -37.53
CA ARG A 7 -3.43 17.24 -37.56
C ARG A 7 -3.12 16.38 -36.32
N ARG A 8 -1.86 16.36 -35.86
CA ARG A 8 -1.45 15.63 -34.64
C ARG A 8 -2.08 16.25 -33.38
N GLN A 9 -2.08 17.58 -33.27
CA GLN A 9 -2.68 18.32 -32.15
C GLN A 9 -4.19 18.11 -32.11
N ALA A 10 -4.90 18.22 -33.24
CA ALA A 10 -6.33 17.96 -33.32
C ALA A 10 -6.68 16.52 -32.89
N ARG A 11 -5.89 15.53 -33.34
CA ARG A 11 -6.04 14.13 -32.90
C ARG A 11 -5.82 13.96 -31.40
N PHE A 12 -4.83 14.65 -30.83
CA PHE A 12 -4.55 14.66 -29.40
C PHE A 12 -5.73 15.25 -28.60
N LEU A 13 -6.25 16.42 -29.02
CA LEU A 13 -7.38 17.09 -28.40
C LEU A 13 -8.65 16.20 -28.42
N ARG A 14 -8.98 15.59 -29.57
CA ARG A 14 -10.10 14.63 -29.66
C ARG A 14 -9.95 13.45 -28.71
N ARG A 15 -8.74 12.86 -28.63
CA ARG A 15 -8.46 11.76 -27.69
C ARG A 15 -8.48 12.21 -26.24
N LYS A 16 -8.11 13.46 -25.94
CA LYS A 16 -8.20 14.04 -24.60
C LYS A 16 -9.67 14.23 -24.20
N ALA A 17 -10.47 14.89 -25.05
CA ALA A 17 -11.90 15.10 -24.84
C ALA A 17 -12.65 13.77 -24.67
N ARG A 18 -12.39 12.76 -25.50
CA ARG A 18 -12.99 11.42 -25.36
C ARG A 18 -12.67 10.76 -24.01
N ARG A 19 -11.43 10.90 -23.52
CA ARG A 19 -11.02 10.38 -22.20
C ARG A 19 -11.71 11.14 -21.06
N GLU A 20 -11.83 12.46 -21.17
CA GLU A 20 -12.51 13.29 -20.19
C GLU A 20 -14.01 13.01 -20.13
N ALA A 21 -14.69 12.89 -21.28
CA ALA A 21 -16.09 12.47 -21.36
C ALA A 21 -16.31 11.07 -20.76
N GLN A 22 -15.45 10.10 -21.08
CA GLN A 22 -15.51 8.77 -20.48
C GLN A 22 -15.26 8.81 -18.96
N LYS A 23 -14.35 9.67 -18.48
CA LYS A 23 -14.12 9.90 -17.04
C LYS A 23 -15.39 10.47 -16.39
N LYS A 24 -16.00 11.50 -16.98
CA LYS A 24 -17.25 12.11 -16.46
C LYS A 24 -18.40 11.10 -16.42
N ARG A 25 -18.56 10.28 -17.47
CA ARG A 25 -19.61 9.24 -17.53
C ARG A 25 -19.44 8.16 -16.45
N LEU A 26 -18.21 7.67 -16.25
CA LEU A 26 -17.95 6.57 -15.32
C LEU A 26 -17.80 7.02 -13.86
N TYR A 27 -17.33 8.25 -13.64
CA TYR A 27 -16.90 8.73 -12.32
C TYR A 27 -17.48 10.08 -11.92
N GLY A 28 -18.44 10.62 -12.68
CA GLY A 28 -19.11 11.89 -12.32
C GLY A 28 -19.71 11.83 -10.92
N GLN A 29 -20.28 10.68 -10.57
CA GLN A 29 -20.84 10.48 -9.22
C GLN A 29 -19.78 10.39 -8.11
N CYS A 30 -18.51 10.14 -8.43
CA CYS A 30 -17.40 10.18 -7.48
C CYS A 30 -16.94 11.62 -7.18
N ASN A 31 -17.40 12.59 -7.97
CA ASN A 31 -17.16 14.02 -7.81
C ASN A 31 -18.40 14.74 -7.26
N ASN A 32 -19.27 14.04 -6.53
CA ASN A 32 -20.49 14.60 -5.95
C ASN A 32 -20.36 14.57 -4.42
N PHE A 33 -20.28 15.75 -3.79
CA PHE A 33 -20.12 15.88 -2.35
C PHE A 33 -21.34 15.37 -1.56
N GLU A 34 -22.55 15.71 -1.99
CA GLU A 34 -23.80 15.32 -1.32
C GLU A 34 -23.95 13.80 -1.22
N ARG A 35 -23.57 13.09 -2.29
CA ARG A 35 -23.54 11.62 -2.28
C ARG A 35 -22.62 11.10 -1.18
N LEU A 36 -21.42 11.69 -1.01
CA LEU A 36 -20.42 11.22 -0.03
C LEU A 36 -20.91 11.32 1.40
N ILE A 37 -21.67 12.38 1.70
CA ILE A 37 -22.19 12.66 3.04
C ILE A 37 -23.61 12.14 3.25
N SER A 38 -24.22 11.53 2.23
CA SER A 38 -25.55 10.93 2.38
C SER A 38 -25.55 9.86 3.49
N TYR A 39 -26.67 9.78 4.21
CA TYR A 39 -26.87 8.80 5.29
C TYR A 39 -26.49 7.38 4.87
N ARG A 40 -26.92 6.97 3.67
CA ARG A 40 -26.61 5.65 3.10
C ARG A 40 -25.10 5.41 3.00
N GLN A 41 -24.32 6.38 2.53
CA GLN A 41 -22.88 6.19 2.37
C GLN A 41 -22.14 6.25 3.70
N LEU A 42 -22.50 7.17 4.59
CA LEU A 42 -21.89 7.24 5.92
C LEU A 42 -22.21 5.98 6.75
N TYR A 43 -23.43 5.46 6.68
CA TYR A 43 -23.80 4.18 7.32
C TYR A 43 -23.00 3.00 6.77
N ARG A 44 -22.86 2.89 5.45
CA ARG A 44 -22.02 1.84 4.82
C ARG A 44 -20.56 1.97 5.23
N ALA A 45 -20.05 3.19 5.29
CA ALA A 45 -18.70 3.49 5.73
C ALA A 45 -18.49 3.09 7.20
N HIS A 46 -19.46 3.36 8.08
CA HIS A 46 -19.47 2.89 9.46
C HIS A 46 -19.44 1.36 9.55
N LYS A 47 -20.34 0.66 8.84
CA LYS A 47 -20.41 -0.81 8.83
C LYS A 47 -19.09 -1.46 8.44
N LYS A 48 -18.34 -0.85 7.51
CA LYS A 48 -16.99 -1.28 7.13
C LYS A 48 -15.94 -0.90 8.16
N SER A 49 -15.99 0.31 8.70
CA SER A 49 -15.02 0.82 9.68
C SER A 49 -15.05 0.10 11.03
N ARG A 50 -16.17 -0.53 11.42
CA ARG A 50 -16.29 -1.32 12.66
C ARG A 50 -15.74 -2.75 12.56
N GLN A 51 -15.52 -3.28 11.35
CA GLN A 51 -15.15 -4.69 11.17
C GLN A 51 -13.82 -5.00 11.89
N GLY A 52 -13.82 -6.04 12.73
CA GLY A 52 -12.65 -6.48 13.50
C GLY A 52 -12.24 -5.58 14.67
N VAL A 53 -12.96 -4.48 14.92
CA VAL A 53 -12.65 -3.50 15.98
C VAL A 53 -13.87 -3.08 16.81
N SER A 54 -14.99 -3.79 16.67
CA SER A 54 -16.25 -3.50 17.38
C SER A 54 -16.15 -3.62 18.90
N TRP A 55 -15.14 -4.33 19.41
CA TRP A 55 -14.85 -4.47 20.84
C TRP A 55 -14.30 -3.18 21.48
N LYS A 56 -13.85 -2.20 20.68
CA LYS A 56 -13.30 -0.95 21.23
C LYS A 56 -14.40 -0.04 21.74
N ALA A 57 -14.24 0.48 22.96
CA ALA A 57 -15.19 1.41 23.58
C ALA A 57 -15.54 2.64 22.70
N SER A 58 -14.57 3.18 21.93
CA SER A 58 -14.84 4.31 21.01
C SER A 58 -15.76 3.93 19.85
N VAL A 59 -15.71 2.67 19.40
CA VAL A 59 -16.58 2.15 18.34
C VAL A 59 -17.97 1.86 18.90
N GLN A 60 -18.05 1.24 20.09
CA GLN A 60 -19.31 0.95 20.77
C GLN A 60 -20.09 2.23 21.08
N ARG A 61 -19.45 3.25 21.68
CA ARG A 61 -20.08 4.56 21.94
C ARG A 61 -20.60 5.24 20.67
N TYR A 62 -19.85 5.14 19.57
CA TYR A 62 -20.31 5.66 18.28
C TYR A 62 -21.54 4.90 17.77
N GLN A 63 -21.57 3.57 17.93
CA GLN A 63 -22.69 2.72 17.54
C GLN A 63 -23.96 2.99 18.36
N MET A 64 -23.84 3.16 19.68
CA MET A 64 -24.98 3.48 20.55
C MET A 64 -25.68 4.78 20.11
N ASN A 65 -24.91 5.75 19.60
CA ASN A 65 -25.42 7.04 19.15
C ASN A 65 -25.38 7.19 17.61
N LEU A 66 -25.52 6.08 16.87
CA LEU A 66 -25.21 6.05 15.43
C LEU A 66 -25.96 7.12 14.63
N LEU A 67 -27.30 7.18 14.72
CA LEU A 67 -28.11 8.12 13.94
C LEU A 67 -27.76 9.58 14.26
N ARG A 68 -27.64 9.91 15.55
CA ARG A 68 -27.23 11.24 16.02
C ARG A 68 -25.84 11.62 15.51
N ASN A 69 -24.88 10.69 15.55
CA ASN A 69 -23.53 10.91 15.03
C ASN A 69 -23.54 11.13 13.52
N LEU A 70 -24.34 10.37 12.77
CA LEU A 70 -24.45 10.51 11.32
C LEU A 70 -25.02 11.86 10.93
N GLU A 71 -26.11 12.29 11.57
CA GLU A 71 -26.73 13.58 11.27
C GLU A 71 -25.85 14.76 11.69
N SER A 72 -25.27 14.70 12.90
CA SER A 72 -24.31 15.73 13.35
C SER A 72 -23.13 15.86 12.39
N THR A 73 -22.59 14.74 11.89
CA THR A 73 -21.51 14.74 10.90
C THR A 73 -21.96 15.33 9.57
N ARG A 74 -23.15 14.94 9.08
CA ARG A 74 -23.69 15.43 7.81
C ARG A 74 -23.95 16.93 7.84
N ARG A 75 -24.58 17.42 8.91
CA ARG A 75 -24.82 18.85 9.13
C ARG A 75 -23.52 19.64 9.18
N ALA A 76 -22.54 19.20 9.98
CA ALA A 76 -21.24 19.85 10.05
C ALA A 76 -20.52 19.91 8.70
N LEU A 77 -20.57 18.83 7.91
CA LEU A 77 -19.98 18.79 6.57
C LEU A 77 -20.73 19.69 5.56
N ASN A 78 -22.05 19.80 5.67
CA ASN A 78 -22.85 20.71 4.84
C ASN A 78 -22.53 22.18 5.11
N GLU A 79 -22.40 22.53 6.39
CA GLU A 79 -22.04 23.86 6.88
C GLU A 79 -20.55 24.21 6.68
N GLY A 80 -19.75 23.28 6.15
CA GLY A 80 -18.31 23.50 5.92
C GLY A 80 -17.46 23.51 7.20
N LYS A 81 -17.98 23.00 8.32
CA LYS A 81 -17.26 22.96 9.61
C LYS A 81 -16.13 21.92 9.59
N ASP A 82 -15.03 22.22 10.27
CA ASP A 82 -13.94 21.26 10.50
C ASP A 82 -14.41 20.13 11.42
N ILE A 83 -14.43 18.91 10.90
CA ILE A 83 -14.82 17.70 11.65
C ILE A 83 -13.65 17.01 12.35
N THR A 84 -12.43 17.51 12.17
CA THR A 84 -11.23 16.90 12.76
C THR A 84 -11.16 17.16 14.26
N LYS A 85 -10.89 16.10 15.05
CA LYS A 85 -10.87 16.15 16.52
C LYS A 85 -9.45 16.06 17.09
N GLY A 86 -8.43 16.06 16.22
CA GLY A 86 -7.04 15.84 16.59
C GLY A 86 -6.64 14.38 16.49
N PHE A 87 -5.60 13.98 17.22
CA PHE A 87 -5.04 12.63 17.17
C PHE A 87 -4.99 11.99 18.55
N VAL A 88 -5.25 10.68 18.56
CA VAL A 88 -4.84 9.79 19.64
C VAL A 88 -3.44 9.30 19.31
N GLU A 89 -2.46 9.79 20.06
CA GLU A 89 -1.04 9.52 19.83
C GLU A 89 -0.54 8.43 20.77
N PHE A 90 0.24 7.48 20.24
CA PHE A 90 0.86 6.43 21.03
C PHE A 90 2.08 5.84 20.31
N ASP A 91 3.04 5.36 21.09
CA ASP A 91 4.22 4.70 20.56
C ASP A 91 4.03 3.20 20.50
N THR A 92 4.52 2.58 19.42
CA THR A 92 4.52 1.12 19.27
C THR A 92 5.90 0.63 18.85
N MET A 93 6.33 -0.50 19.44
CA MET A 93 7.57 -1.15 19.06
C MET A 93 7.32 -2.14 17.91
N GLU A 94 7.51 -1.70 16.67
CA GLU A 94 7.37 -2.58 15.50
C GLU A 94 8.74 -3.13 15.08
N ARG A 95 8.99 -4.41 15.38
CA ARG A 95 10.20 -5.15 14.95
C ARG A 95 11.52 -4.52 15.42
N GLY A 96 11.55 -4.00 16.65
CA GLY A 96 12.73 -3.35 17.23
C GLY A 96 12.90 -1.89 16.78
N LYS A 97 11.86 -1.29 16.19
CA LYS A 97 11.82 0.15 15.90
C LYS A 97 10.61 0.77 16.58
N ILE A 98 10.85 1.85 17.32
CA ILE A 98 9.79 2.68 17.87
C ILE A 98 9.10 3.40 16.71
N ARG A 99 7.77 3.34 16.70
CA ARG A 99 6.89 3.99 15.73
C ARG A 99 5.91 4.86 16.51
N HIS A 100 6.06 6.16 16.35
CA HIS A 100 5.07 7.11 16.81
C HIS A 100 3.86 7.07 15.88
N ILE A 101 2.69 6.72 16.41
CA ILE A 101 1.44 6.59 15.66
C ILE A 101 0.48 7.70 16.07
N ARG A 102 -0.02 8.44 15.08
CA ARG A 102 -1.07 9.46 15.24
C ARG A 102 -2.37 8.92 14.67
N SER A 103 -3.24 8.40 15.53
CA SER A 103 -4.49 7.77 15.12
C SER A 103 -5.65 8.76 15.08
N ILE A 104 -6.46 8.71 14.03
CA ILE A 104 -7.67 9.55 13.89
C ILE A 104 -8.80 9.05 14.80
N HIS A 105 -9.70 9.95 15.19
CA HIS A 105 -10.91 9.59 15.90
C HIS A 105 -11.83 8.71 15.04
N TYR A 106 -12.64 7.87 15.69
CA TYR A 106 -13.52 6.95 14.98
C TYR A 106 -14.58 7.67 14.13
N SER A 107 -15.10 8.81 14.60
CA SER A 107 -16.02 9.65 13.83
C SER A 107 -15.41 10.12 12.50
N GLU A 108 -14.16 10.59 12.53
CA GLU A 108 -13.42 10.99 11.32
C GLU A 108 -13.14 9.81 10.40
N ARG A 109 -12.85 8.63 10.97
CA ARG A 109 -12.64 7.40 10.20
C ARG A 109 -13.84 7.04 9.34
N VAL A 110 -15.07 7.25 9.83
CA VAL A 110 -16.29 6.99 9.06
C VAL A 110 -16.35 7.90 7.83
N VAL A 111 -16.06 9.19 7.99
CA VAL A 111 -16.05 10.16 6.87
C VAL A 111 -14.93 9.86 5.88
N GLN A 112 -13.70 9.63 6.37
CA GLN A 112 -12.57 9.23 5.53
C GLN A 112 -12.86 7.93 4.76
N ARG A 113 -13.55 6.96 5.38
CA ARG A 113 -13.96 5.72 4.72
C ARG A 113 -14.97 5.99 3.60
N SER A 114 -15.98 6.82 3.85
CA SER A 114 -16.95 7.20 2.80
C SER A 114 -16.25 7.90 1.63
N LEU A 115 -15.40 8.89 1.92
CA LEU A 115 -14.63 9.63 0.94
C LEU A 115 -13.72 8.70 0.11
N CYS A 116 -13.00 7.79 0.75
CA CYS A 116 -12.12 6.89 0.04
C CYS A 116 -12.87 5.88 -0.83
N ASP A 117 -13.90 5.23 -0.30
CA ASP A 117 -14.61 4.16 -0.99
C ASP A 117 -15.44 4.71 -2.17
N ASN A 118 -16.01 5.91 -2.02
CA ASN A 118 -16.94 6.48 -3.01
C ASN A 118 -16.31 7.51 -3.96
N ALA A 119 -15.14 8.07 -3.63
CA ALA A 119 -14.49 9.09 -4.45
C ALA A 119 -13.01 8.78 -4.74
N LEU A 120 -12.16 8.73 -3.70
CA LEU A 120 -10.71 8.76 -3.86
C LEU A 120 -10.15 7.48 -4.51
N VAL A 121 -10.52 6.30 -4.02
CA VAL A 121 -10.03 5.02 -4.56
C VAL A 121 -10.54 4.78 -5.99
N PRO A 122 -11.85 4.94 -6.31
CA PRO A 122 -12.35 4.76 -7.68
C PRO A 122 -11.62 5.58 -8.74
N ILE A 123 -11.31 6.84 -8.43
CA ILE A 123 -10.64 7.75 -9.37
C ILE A 123 -9.13 7.49 -9.44
N LEU A 124 -8.43 7.44 -8.30
CA LEU A 124 -6.97 7.37 -8.31
C LEU A 124 -6.47 6.03 -8.85
N GLN A 125 -7.13 4.91 -8.52
CA GLN A 125 -6.66 3.57 -8.88
C GLN A 125 -6.51 3.34 -10.38
N ARG A 126 -7.26 4.07 -11.22
CA ARG A 126 -7.24 3.92 -12.68
C ARG A 126 -6.03 4.53 -13.34
N SER A 127 -5.44 5.52 -12.69
CA SER A 127 -4.22 6.13 -13.18
C SER A 127 -2.99 5.30 -12.81
N LEU A 128 -3.11 4.35 -11.88
CA LEU A 128 -1.97 3.55 -11.45
C LEU A 128 -1.60 2.50 -12.48
N ILE A 129 -0.30 2.23 -12.60
CA ILE A 129 0.18 1.07 -13.34
C ILE A 129 -0.39 -0.23 -12.75
N HIS A 130 -0.62 -1.22 -13.62
CA HIS A 130 -1.15 -2.52 -13.19
C HIS A 130 -0.30 -3.17 -12.07
N ASP A 131 1.02 -3.07 -12.20
CA ASP A 131 2.02 -3.66 -11.30
C ASP A 131 2.26 -2.85 -10.01
N ASN A 132 1.38 -1.90 -9.69
CA ASN A 132 1.29 -1.27 -8.37
C ASN A 132 0.17 -1.94 -7.56
N GLY A 133 0.57 -2.71 -6.54
CA GLY A 133 -0.31 -3.64 -5.82
C GLY A 133 -0.74 -3.22 -4.41
N ALA A 134 -0.29 -2.08 -3.91
CA ALA A 134 -0.46 -1.74 -2.51
C ALA A 134 -1.85 -1.14 -2.21
N CYS A 135 -2.49 -1.59 -1.12
CA CYS A 135 -3.73 -1.02 -0.56
C CYS A 135 -4.92 -0.91 -1.52
N LEU A 136 -4.99 -1.78 -2.55
CA LEU A 136 -6.09 -1.81 -3.52
C LEU A 136 -6.89 -3.11 -3.41
N PRO A 137 -8.23 -3.08 -3.62
CA PRO A 137 -9.06 -4.29 -3.66
C PRO A 137 -8.55 -5.30 -4.68
N GLY A 138 -8.54 -6.58 -4.31
CA GLY A 138 -8.04 -7.67 -5.17
C GLY A 138 -6.52 -7.66 -5.39
N LYS A 139 -5.80 -6.71 -4.80
CA LYS A 139 -4.34 -6.63 -4.81
C LYS A 139 -3.77 -6.85 -3.41
N GLY A 140 -2.47 -7.08 -3.33
CA GLY A 140 -1.78 -7.29 -2.05
C GLY A 140 -0.42 -7.95 -2.26
N ILE A 141 0.21 -8.34 -1.15
CA ILE A 141 1.56 -8.91 -1.17
C ILE A 141 1.64 -10.11 -2.11
N ASP A 142 0.73 -11.06 -2.00
CA ASP A 142 0.78 -12.28 -2.81
C ASP A 142 0.60 -11.96 -4.31
N GLN A 143 -0.30 -11.04 -4.67
CA GLN A 143 -0.48 -10.63 -6.06
C GLN A 143 0.78 -9.94 -6.61
N SER A 144 1.41 -9.04 -5.84
CA SER A 144 2.66 -8.39 -6.26
C SER A 144 3.82 -9.38 -6.41
N LEU A 145 3.87 -10.42 -5.58
CA LEU A 145 4.82 -11.53 -5.74
C LEU A 145 4.51 -12.36 -7.00
N ASP A 146 3.24 -12.62 -7.29
CA ASP A 146 2.79 -13.31 -8.52
C ASP A 146 3.15 -12.50 -9.78
N ARG A 147 3.07 -11.17 -9.71
CA ARG A 147 3.52 -10.27 -10.78
C ARG A 147 5.03 -10.31 -10.98
N LEU A 148 5.81 -10.31 -9.89
CA LEU A 148 7.25 -10.45 -9.96
C LEU A 148 7.66 -11.82 -10.54
N GLU A 149 6.98 -12.89 -10.16
CA GLU A 149 7.20 -14.21 -10.77
C GLU A 149 6.92 -14.18 -12.28
N ALA A 150 5.78 -13.63 -12.69
CA ALA A 150 5.46 -13.49 -14.11
C ALA A 150 6.48 -12.61 -14.86
N HIS A 151 7.02 -11.57 -14.24
CA HIS A 151 8.08 -10.74 -14.82
C HIS A 151 9.39 -11.54 -14.97
N LEU A 152 9.79 -12.33 -13.98
CA LEU A 152 10.98 -13.18 -14.07
C LEU A 152 10.85 -14.27 -15.14
N GLN A 153 9.68 -14.92 -15.24
CA GLN A 153 9.44 -15.93 -16.29
C GLN A 153 9.51 -15.32 -17.69
N LYS A 154 8.89 -14.14 -17.87
CA LYS A 154 8.94 -13.42 -19.15
C LYS A 154 10.33 -12.88 -19.45
N PHE A 155 11.06 -12.43 -18.44
CA PHE A 155 12.45 -12.02 -18.57
C PHE A 155 13.33 -13.19 -19.04
N TYR A 156 13.23 -14.34 -18.37
CA TYR A 156 13.98 -15.56 -18.72
C TYR A 156 13.75 -15.97 -20.18
N ARG A 157 12.49 -16.03 -20.63
CA ARG A 157 12.15 -16.34 -22.04
C ARG A 157 12.67 -15.30 -23.03
N ALA A 158 12.53 -14.02 -22.71
CA ALA A 158 13.01 -12.93 -23.57
C ALA A 158 14.54 -12.82 -23.60
N ASN A 159 15.24 -13.49 -22.69
CA ASN A 159 16.68 -13.45 -22.53
C ASN A 159 17.33 -14.79 -22.91
N GLY A 160 16.78 -15.48 -23.92
CA GLY A 160 17.35 -16.73 -24.45
C GLY A 160 17.38 -17.87 -23.44
N PHE A 161 16.35 -17.98 -22.58
CA PHE A 161 16.30 -18.99 -21.50
C PHE A 161 17.50 -18.92 -20.54
N SER A 162 18.01 -17.72 -20.31
CA SER A 162 19.07 -17.46 -19.33
C SER A 162 18.57 -16.64 -18.13
N ASN A 163 19.07 -16.98 -16.95
CA ASN A 163 18.88 -16.21 -15.73
C ASN A 163 19.96 -15.15 -15.50
N ASP A 164 20.87 -14.95 -16.45
CA ASP A 164 21.83 -13.86 -16.43
C ASP A 164 21.13 -12.53 -16.70
N GLY A 165 21.41 -11.56 -15.84
CA GLY A 165 20.75 -10.27 -15.87
C GLY A 165 20.84 -9.61 -14.52
N TRP A 166 20.29 -8.40 -14.45
CA TRP A 166 20.42 -7.50 -13.31
C TRP A 166 19.06 -7.05 -12.82
N ALA A 167 18.86 -7.09 -11.51
CA ALA A 167 17.71 -6.52 -10.83
C ALA A 167 18.13 -5.26 -10.08
N VAL A 168 17.36 -4.19 -10.22
CA VAL A 168 17.41 -3.04 -9.32
C VAL A 168 16.30 -3.25 -8.30
N ILE A 169 16.65 -3.31 -7.03
CA ILE A 169 15.70 -3.22 -5.92
C ILE A 169 15.91 -1.85 -5.28
N PHE A 170 14.84 -1.10 -5.04
CA PHE A 170 14.91 0.23 -4.45
C PHE A 170 13.81 0.44 -3.41
N ASP A 171 14.05 1.42 -2.53
CA ASP A 171 13.19 1.78 -1.40
C ASP A 171 13.22 3.30 -1.22
N PHE A 172 12.09 3.91 -0.87
CA PHE A 172 12.03 5.32 -0.50
C PHE A 172 12.32 5.53 0.99
N SER A 173 13.18 6.48 1.31
CA SER A 173 13.54 6.82 2.70
C SER A 173 12.44 7.65 3.34
N SER A 174 12.02 7.28 4.55
CA SER A 174 11.00 8.00 5.33
C SER A 174 9.82 8.44 4.47
N PHE A 175 9.28 7.49 3.69
CA PHE A 175 8.38 7.79 2.57
C PHE A 175 7.17 8.63 2.99
N PHE A 176 6.44 8.23 4.03
CA PHE A 176 5.29 9.00 4.53
C PHE A 176 5.70 10.39 5.05
N ASP A 177 6.83 10.51 5.74
CA ASP A 177 7.29 11.79 6.32
C ASP A 177 7.82 12.78 5.27
N SER A 178 8.28 12.28 4.12
CA SER A 178 8.85 13.08 3.03
C SER A 178 7.82 13.59 2.02
N ILE A 179 6.61 13.04 2.01
CA ILE A 179 5.55 13.44 1.06
C ILE A 179 5.16 14.90 1.27
N LEU A 180 5.20 15.69 0.20
CA LEU A 180 4.85 17.11 0.25
C LEU A 180 3.33 17.30 0.04
N HIS A 181 2.69 18.07 0.92
CA HIS A 181 1.25 18.36 0.86
C HIS A 181 0.87 19.05 -0.46
N ARG A 182 1.69 20.00 -0.93
CA ARG A 182 1.46 20.70 -2.21
C ARG A 182 1.30 19.74 -3.39
N HIS A 183 2.05 18.63 -3.41
CA HIS A 183 1.95 17.64 -4.48
C HIS A 183 0.73 16.74 -4.31
N CYS A 184 0.34 16.42 -3.07
CA CYS A 184 -0.92 15.74 -2.78
C CYS A 184 -2.12 16.56 -3.29
N PHE A 185 -2.13 17.87 -3.03
CA PHE A 185 -3.21 18.76 -3.47
C PHE A 185 -3.29 18.86 -4.99
N ARG A 186 -2.14 18.89 -5.69
CA ARG A 186 -2.13 18.80 -7.17
C ARG A 186 -2.71 17.49 -7.69
N ILE A 187 -2.52 16.37 -6.98
CA ILE A 187 -3.14 15.09 -7.34
C ILE A 187 -4.67 15.19 -7.16
N TYR A 188 -5.13 15.77 -6.05
CA TYR A 188 -6.55 15.94 -5.78
C TYR A 188 -7.23 16.88 -6.79
N GLN A 189 -6.62 18.02 -7.11
CA GLN A 189 -7.12 18.98 -8.11
C GLN A 189 -7.22 18.39 -9.52
N LYS A 190 -6.36 17.41 -9.87
CA LYS A 190 -6.49 16.66 -11.13
C LYS A 190 -7.59 15.60 -11.09
N ALA A 191 -7.87 15.10 -9.88
CA ALA A 191 -8.86 14.05 -9.67
C ALA A 191 -10.29 14.61 -9.64
N PHE A 192 -10.50 15.72 -8.91
CA PHE A 192 -11.79 16.30 -8.57
C PHE A 192 -11.91 17.76 -9.01
N SER A 193 -13.12 18.16 -9.40
CA SER A 193 -13.50 19.55 -9.62
C SER A 193 -14.41 20.11 -8.51
N GLU A 194 -15.02 19.23 -7.70
CA GLU A 194 -15.88 19.63 -6.59
C GLU A 194 -15.06 20.22 -5.43
N GLN A 195 -15.30 21.50 -5.12
CA GLN A 195 -14.48 22.25 -4.18
C GLN A 195 -14.63 21.73 -2.74
N LYS A 196 -15.84 21.35 -2.31
CA LYS A 196 -16.07 20.80 -0.96
C LYS A 196 -15.29 19.50 -0.73
N ILE A 197 -15.12 18.67 -1.78
CA ILE A 197 -14.28 17.45 -1.71
C ILE A 197 -12.81 17.82 -1.55
N LEU A 198 -12.33 18.82 -2.30
CA LEU A 198 -10.93 19.27 -2.23
C LEU A 198 -10.59 19.84 -0.85
N GLU A 199 -11.49 20.63 -0.27
CA GLU A 199 -11.35 21.18 1.08
C GLU A 199 -11.34 20.08 2.14
N LEU A 200 -12.27 19.11 2.06
CA LEU A 200 -12.30 17.96 2.97
C LEU A 200 -11.02 17.10 2.86
N LEU A 201 -10.48 16.92 1.66
CA LEU A 201 -9.21 16.21 1.48
C LEU A 201 -8.03 16.98 2.08
N ARG A 202 -8.03 18.33 1.98
CA ARG A 202 -7.02 19.17 2.61
C ARG A 202 -7.11 19.08 4.13
N SER A 203 -8.31 19.16 4.71
CA SER A 203 -8.51 19.08 6.16
C SER A 203 -8.06 17.73 6.74
N PHE A 204 -8.05 16.64 5.97
CA PHE A 204 -7.50 15.35 6.41
C PHE A 204 -5.98 15.20 6.23
N VAL A 205 -5.33 16.02 5.41
CA VAL A 205 -3.88 15.92 5.15
C VAL A 205 -3.09 16.93 5.98
N VAL A 206 -3.56 18.18 6.03
CA VAL A 206 -2.85 19.28 6.71
C VAL A 206 -2.51 18.96 8.17
N PRO A 207 -3.41 18.38 8.99
CA PRO A 207 -3.11 18.10 10.40
C PRO A 207 -1.96 17.12 10.63
N PHE A 208 -1.62 16.28 9.65
CA PHE A 208 -0.47 15.40 9.76
C PHE A 208 0.86 16.12 9.61
N GLY A 209 0.85 17.37 9.11
CA GLY A 209 2.04 18.19 8.94
C GLY A 209 2.90 18.30 10.20
N CYS A 210 4.21 18.40 10.02
CA CYS A 210 5.13 18.60 11.16
C CYS A 210 5.20 20.11 11.45
N PRO A 211 5.16 20.56 12.71
CA PRO A 211 5.22 21.98 13.04
C PRO A 211 6.61 22.55 12.74
N ASN A 212 6.66 23.81 12.28
CA ASN A 212 7.85 24.52 11.84
C ASN A 212 8.48 25.22 13.06
N THR A 213 9.20 24.47 13.91
CA THR A 213 9.66 24.97 15.22
C THR A 213 11.12 25.42 15.26
N GLY A 214 11.79 25.67 14.12
CA GLY A 214 13.19 26.14 14.07
C GLY A 214 14.27 25.18 14.62
N ARG A 215 13.91 24.15 15.38
CA ARG A 215 14.81 23.13 15.94
C ARG A 215 14.95 21.94 15.00
N ARG A 216 16.20 21.61 14.63
CA ARG A 216 16.56 20.61 13.60
C ARG A 216 16.14 19.16 13.92
N ASN A 217 15.82 18.83 15.17
CA ASN A 217 15.60 17.45 15.63
C ASN A 217 14.34 17.30 16.50
N ASN A 218 13.14 17.51 15.94
CA ASN A 218 11.94 16.92 16.53
C ASN A 218 11.13 16.17 15.47
N PRO A 219 10.96 14.84 15.60
CA PRO A 219 9.92 14.11 14.89
C PRO A 219 8.58 14.80 15.11
N CYS A 220 7.60 14.51 14.27
CA CYS A 220 6.27 15.13 14.27
C CYS A 220 5.46 14.70 15.52
N LEU A 221 5.92 15.17 16.70
CA LEU A 221 5.66 14.71 18.08
C LEU A 221 4.93 15.78 18.92
N ARG A 222 4.27 16.75 18.29
CA ARG A 222 3.57 17.79 19.06
C ARG A 222 2.08 17.81 18.74
N ARG A 223 1.29 17.87 19.81
CA ARG A 223 -0.13 18.27 19.83
C ARG A 223 -0.35 19.46 18.89
N ARG A 224 -1.44 19.41 18.13
CA ARG A 224 -1.86 20.51 17.22
C ARG A 224 -1.92 21.81 18.02
N ASN A 225 -1.15 22.82 17.60
CA ASN A 225 -1.36 24.20 18.00
C ASN A 225 -1.90 24.95 16.76
N PRO A 226 -3.11 25.54 16.80
CA PRO A 226 -3.68 26.30 15.70
C PRO A 226 -2.78 27.41 15.14
N LEU A 227 -1.85 27.94 15.97
CA LEU A 227 -0.90 28.99 15.62
C LEU A 227 0.43 28.47 15.03
N THR A 228 0.62 27.15 14.93
CA THR A 228 1.88 26.61 14.40
C THR A 228 1.90 26.58 12.88
N ASN A 229 2.87 27.27 12.28
CA ASN A 229 3.21 27.10 10.87
C ASN A 229 3.57 25.64 10.62
N TYR A 230 2.84 24.93 9.75
CA TYR A 230 3.14 23.55 9.40
C TYR A 230 4.11 23.47 8.24
N THR A 231 5.05 22.53 8.29
CA THR A 231 6.12 22.31 7.29
C THR A 231 5.60 21.88 5.90
N GLY A 232 4.29 21.71 5.71
CA GLY A 232 3.69 21.36 4.42
C GLY A 232 4.12 19.99 3.88
N LYS A 233 4.55 19.08 4.76
CA LYS A 233 5.01 17.73 4.44
C LYS A 233 4.55 16.73 5.50
N SER A 234 4.57 15.44 5.11
CA SER A 234 4.11 14.23 5.80
C SER A 234 2.73 13.73 5.36
N LEU A 235 2.48 12.43 5.57
CA LEU A 235 1.16 11.82 5.55
C LEU A 235 0.97 10.92 6.78
N GLY A 236 -0.27 10.80 7.23
CA GLY A 236 -0.63 10.06 8.42
C GLY A 236 -0.57 8.54 8.26
N LEU A 237 0.19 7.88 9.13
CA LEU A 237 0.10 6.43 9.29
C LEU A 237 -1.27 6.08 9.91
N GLY A 238 -2.04 5.21 9.24
CA GLY A 238 -3.36 4.76 9.71
C GLY A 238 -4.57 5.52 9.13
N SER A 239 -4.37 6.65 8.44
CA SER A 239 -5.44 7.30 7.66
C SER A 239 -5.61 6.61 6.30
N GLN A 240 -6.84 6.24 5.93
CA GLN A 240 -7.11 5.62 4.63
C GLN A 240 -6.85 6.60 3.48
N VAL A 241 -7.15 7.88 3.66
CA VAL A 241 -6.83 8.95 2.70
C VAL A 241 -5.33 8.99 2.46
N SER A 242 -4.54 9.04 3.55
CA SER A 242 -3.08 9.03 3.46
C SER A 242 -2.53 7.79 2.74
N GLN A 243 -3.11 6.61 2.95
CA GLN A 243 -2.66 5.39 2.27
C GLN A 243 -2.85 5.45 0.76
N ILE A 244 -4.05 5.78 0.27
CA ILE A 244 -4.29 5.82 -1.18
C ILE A 244 -3.54 6.98 -1.85
N THR A 245 -3.40 8.11 -1.15
CA THR A 245 -2.57 9.23 -1.63
C THR A 245 -1.12 8.83 -1.76
N ALA A 246 -0.54 8.11 -0.78
CA ALA A 246 0.82 7.60 -0.85
C ALA A 246 1.02 6.60 -2.01
N VAL A 247 0.01 5.79 -2.35
CA VAL A 247 0.05 4.90 -3.52
C VAL A 247 0.11 5.71 -4.83
N ALA A 248 -0.71 6.76 -4.94
CA ALA A 248 -0.81 7.60 -6.14
C ALA A 248 0.32 8.62 -6.27
N TYR A 249 0.97 8.99 -5.17
CA TYR A 249 1.96 10.07 -5.15
C TYR A 249 3.14 9.86 -6.12
N PRO A 250 3.85 8.72 -6.12
CA PRO A 250 4.93 8.47 -7.07
C PRO A 250 4.43 7.89 -8.40
N ASN A 251 3.14 8.02 -8.76
CA ASN A 251 2.62 7.49 -10.03
C ASN A 251 3.33 8.11 -11.25
N ALA A 252 3.76 9.38 -11.16
CA ALA A 252 4.57 9.99 -12.20
C ALA A 252 5.92 9.27 -12.42
N ILE A 253 6.54 8.74 -11.35
CA ILE A 253 7.75 7.92 -11.42
C ILE A 253 7.42 6.59 -12.12
N ASP A 254 6.32 5.95 -11.72
CA ASP A 254 5.89 4.67 -12.29
C ASP A 254 5.70 4.76 -13.81
N HIS A 255 4.99 5.79 -14.28
CA HIS A 255 4.78 6.05 -15.70
C HIS A 255 6.07 6.42 -16.41
N TYR A 256 6.93 7.23 -15.81
CA TYR A 256 8.23 7.55 -16.41
C TYR A 256 9.06 6.28 -16.66
N ILE A 257 9.11 5.37 -15.69
CA ILE A 257 9.82 4.09 -15.81
C ILE A 257 9.21 3.20 -16.90
N LYS A 258 7.88 3.06 -16.93
CA LYS A 258 7.20 2.18 -17.88
C LYS A 258 7.16 2.74 -19.31
N GLU A 259 7.00 4.06 -19.46
CA GLU A 259 6.69 4.69 -20.75
C GLU A 259 7.91 5.38 -21.37
N ARG A 260 8.75 6.04 -20.56
CA ARG A 260 9.95 6.75 -21.05
C ARG A 260 11.18 5.85 -21.04
N LEU A 261 11.47 5.20 -19.91
CA LEU A 261 12.58 4.24 -19.83
C LEU A 261 12.23 2.88 -20.48
N LYS A 262 10.95 2.65 -20.80
CA LYS A 262 10.43 1.41 -21.40
C LYS A 262 10.83 0.15 -20.61
N VAL A 263 10.97 0.27 -19.29
CA VAL A 263 11.31 -0.87 -18.42
C VAL A 263 10.08 -1.76 -18.29
N ARG A 264 10.00 -2.77 -19.17
CA ARG A 264 8.88 -3.71 -19.24
C ARG A 264 8.60 -4.38 -17.89
N PHE A 265 9.66 -4.84 -17.23
CA PHE A 265 9.61 -5.61 -15.99
C PHE A 265 9.84 -4.73 -14.76
N TYR A 266 8.86 -3.87 -14.47
CA TYR A 266 8.83 -2.98 -13.32
C TYR A 266 7.59 -3.24 -12.47
N GLY A 267 7.74 -3.22 -11.15
CA GLY A 267 6.63 -3.27 -10.19
C GLY A 267 6.96 -2.52 -8.90
N ARG A 268 5.93 -2.03 -8.22
CA ARG A 268 6.06 -1.24 -6.98
C ARG A 268 4.99 -1.63 -5.96
N TYR A 269 5.36 -1.56 -4.69
CA TYR A 269 4.46 -1.76 -3.56
C TYR A 269 4.81 -0.72 -2.49
N MET A 270 4.05 0.37 -2.43
CA MET A 270 4.39 1.55 -1.62
C MET A 270 5.80 2.09 -1.94
N ASP A 271 6.69 2.06 -0.96
CA ASP A 271 8.08 2.50 -1.00
C ASP A 271 9.01 1.47 -1.65
N ASP A 272 8.68 0.18 -1.59
CA ASP A 272 9.46 -0.91 -2.19
C ASP A 272 9.20 -1.04 -3.70
N GLY A 273 10.24 -1.10 -4.52
CA GLY A 273 10.12 -1.34 -5.97
C GLY A 273 11.22 -2.22 -6.56
N TYR A 274 10.95 -2.77 -7.75
CA TYR A 274 11.92 -3.57 -8.50
C TYR A 274 11.89 -3.29 -10.00
N MET A 275 13.04 -3.44 -10.66
CA MET A 275 13.20 -3.39 -12.12
C MET A 275 14.15 -4.51 -12.57
N LEU A 276 13.87 -5.15 -13.72
CA LEU A 276 14.73 -6.18 -14.30
C LEU A 276 15.35 -5.71 -15.63
N PHE A 277 16.64 -6.01 -15.82
CA PHE A 277 17.46 -5.59 -16.96
C PHE A 277 18.35 -6.73 -17.46
N ARG A 278 18.63 -6.75 -18.77
CA ARG A 278 19.62 -7.65 -19.37
C ARG A 278 21.05 -7.21 -19.03
N HIS A 279 21.35 -5.92 -19.19
CA HIS A 279 22.68 -5.34 -19.00
C HIS A 279 22.77 -4.48 -17.74
N LYS A 280 23.96 -4.45 -17.11
CA LYS A 280 24.22 -3.72 -15.87
C LYS A 280 24.15 -2.22 -16.08
N GLU A 281 24.53 -1.76 -17.27
CA GLU A 281 24.59 -0.37 -17.71
C GLU A 281 23.18 0.22 -17.72
N SER A 282 22.20 -0.51 -18.25
CA SER A 282 20.78 -0.11 -18.22
C SER A 282 20.22 -0.04 -16.79
N ALA A 283 20.63 -0.96 -15.92
CA ALA A 283 20.27 -0.89 -14.49
C ALA A 283 20.86 0.36 -13.81
N ARG A 284 22.13 0.69 -14.07
CA ARG A 284 22.78 1.91 -13.56
C ARG A 284 22.10 3.18 -14.08
N ARG A 285 21.76 3.24 -15.38
CA ARG A 285 21.02 4.35 -15.97
C ARG A 285 19.66 4.55 -15.30
N ALA A 286 18.91 3.48 -15.05
CA ALA A 286 17.63 3.56 -14.35
C ALA A 286 17.77 4.09 -12.91
N VAL A 287 18.81 3.69 -12.18
CA VAL A 287 19.09 4.24 -10.84
C VAL A 287 19.43 5.73 -10.91
N LYS A 288 20.27 6.17 -11.85
CA LYS A 288 20.57 7.60 -12.06
C LYS A 288 19.30 8.41 -12.33
N VAL A 289 18.40 7.89 -13.17
CA VAL A 289 17.11 8.52 -13.46
C VAL A 289 16.23 8.61 -12.21
N LEU A 290 16.18 7.55 -11.38
CA LEU A 290 15.47 7.62 -10.10
C LEU A 290 16.06 8.70 -9.18
N MET A 291 17.40 8.80 -9.10
CA MET A 291 18.07 9.83 -8.28
C MET A 291 17.77 11.25 -8.77
N TRP A 292 17.53 11.44 -10.07
CA TRP A 292 17.12 12.72 -10.64
C TRP A 292 15.62 13.03 -10.47
N LEU A 293 14.76 12.01 -10.61
CA LEU A 293 13.30 12.20 -10.62
C LEU A 293 12.70 12.29 -9.21
N CYS A 294 13.22 11.51 -8.26
CA CYS A 294 12.66 11.47 -6.89
C CYS A 294 12.71 12.85 -6.19
N PRO A 295 13.83 13.61 -6.23
CA PRO A 295 13.91 14.92 -5.58
C PRO A 295 12.89 15.93 -6.10
N LYS A 296 12.52 15.86 -7.40
CA LYS A 296 11.49 16.74 -7.99
C LYS A 296 10.10 16.57 -7.38
N LEU A 297 9.85 15.41 -6.76
CA LEU A 297 8.63 15.11 -6.03
C LEU A 297 8.82 15.20 -4.51
N GLY A 298 9.97 15.66 -4.03
CA GLY A 298 10.31 15.66 -2.60
C GLY A 298 10.56 14.25 -2.02
N ILE A 299 10.72 13.23 -2.87
CA ILE A 299 10.98 11.86 -2.44
C ILE A 299 12.49 11.65 -2.34
N LYS A 300 12.94 11.02 -1.25
CA LYS A 300 14.34 10.62 -1.08
C LYS A 300 14.52 9.13 -1.34
N LEU A 301 15.43 8.78 -2.25
CA LEU A 301 15.81 7.39 -2.49
C LEU A 301 16.71 6.86 -1.36
N ASN A 302 16.45 5.65 -0.87
CA ASN A 302 17.31 5.01 0.13
C ASN A 302 18.54 4.39 -0.53
N THR A 303 19.68 5.08 -0.46
CA THR A 303 20.94 4.63 -1.08
C THR A 303 21.46 3.31 -0.50
N ARG A 304 21.22 3.03 0.79
CA ARG A 304 21.67 1.78 1.46
C ARG A 304 20.81 0.56 1.09
N LYS A 305 19.52 0.77 0.80
CA LYS A 305 18.60 -0.30 0.39
C LYS A 305 18.52 -0.45 -1.12
N THR A 306 18.79 0.62 -1.87
CA THR A 306 18.83 0.58 -3.34
C THR A 306 20.06 -0.19 -3.79
N ARG A 307 19.88 -1.28 -4.51
CA ARG A 307 20.96 -2.16 -4.94
C ARG A 307 20.72 -2.70 -6.33
N ILE A 308 21.83 -2.82 -7.07
CA ILE A 308 21.90 -3.54 -8.33
C ILE A 308 22.47 -4.93 -8.02
N THR A 309 21.72 -5.99 -8.31
CA THR A 309 22.15 -7.37 -8.02
C THR A 309 21.93 -8.26 -9.23
N LYS A 310 22.75 -9.30 -9.42
CA LYS A 310 22.50 -10.28 -10.48
C LYS A 310 21.28 -11.12 -10.12
N ILE A 311 20.40 -11.36 -11.10
CA ILE A 311 19.15 -12.12 -10.90
C ILE A 311 19.43 -13.53 -10.37
N LYS A 312 20.52 -14.17 -10.82
CA LYS A 312 20.95 -15.51 -10.36
C LYS A 312 21.25 -15.62 -8.86
N HIS A 313 21.67 -14.55 -8.19
CA HIS A 313 21.88 -14.56 -6.74
C HIS A 313 20.57 -14.51 -5.93
N GLY A 314 19.46 -14.23 -6.62
CA GLY A 314 18.15 -14.04 -6.04
C GLY A 314 17.94 -12.63 -5.51
N LEU A 315 16.67 -12.26 -5.45
CA LEU A 315 16.18 -10.93 -5.11
C LEU A 315 15.27 -10.99 -3.90
N ARG A 316 15.26 -9.92 -3.10
CA ARG A 316 14.40 -9.78 -1.93
C ARG A 316 13.37 -8.72 -2.21
N PHE A 317 12.11 -9.10 -2.27
CA PHE A 317 10.98 -8.20 -2.46
C PHE A 317 9.86 -8.61 -1.49
N LEU A 318 9.24 -7.63 -0.83
CA LEU A 318 8.18 -7.87 0.16
C LEU A 318 8.52 -8.94 1.21
N LYS A 319 9.77 -8.93 1.68
CA LYS A 319 10.33 -9.84 2.70
C LYS A 319 10.36 -11.32 2.28
N VAL A 320 10.23 -11.61 0.99
CA VAL A 320 10.40 -12.93 0.38
C VAL A 320 11.67 -12.95 -0.45
N LYS A 321 12.49 -14.00 -0.32
CA LYS A 321 13.63 -14.24 -1.21
C LYS A 321 13.14 -15.03 -2.42
N ILE A 322 13.35 -14.50 -3.61
CA ILE A 322 12.94 -15.10 -4.87
C ILE A 322 14.20 -15.41 -5.66
N THR A 323 14.32 -16.64 -6.14
CA THR A 323 15.47 -17.08 -6.93
C THR A 323 14.97 -17.69 -8.23
N LEU A 324 15.51 -17.21 -9.36
CA LEU A 324 15.32 -17.79 -10.69
C LEU A 324 16.50 -18.74 -10.95
N THR A 325 16.21 -20.04 -11.07
CA THR A 325 17.23 -21.05 -11.37
C THR A 325 17.62 -21.05 -12.84
N ASN A 326 18.73 -21.71 -13.18
CA ASN A 326 19.21 -21.84 -14.56
C ASN A 326 18.18 -22.53 -15.47
N THR A 327 17.35 -23.43 -14.90
CA THR A 327 16.23 -24.12 -15.56
C THR A 327 14.96 -23.27 -15.71
N GLY A 328 14.97 -21.99 -15.29
CA GLY A 328 13.80 -21.12 -15.32
C GLY A 328 12.78 -21.34 -14.20
N LYS A 329 13.02 -22.30 -13.28
CA LYS A 329 12.17 -22.51 -12.10
C LYS A 329 12.35 -21.36 -11.10
N ILE A 330 11.23 -20.84 -10.60
CA ILE A 330 11.23 -19.78 -9.60
C ILE A 330 10.93 -20.39 -8.23
N LYS A 331 11.82 -20.12 -7.26
CA LYS A 331 11.68 -20.56 -5.87
C LYS A 331 11.36 -19.36 -4.99
N ARG A 332 10.30 -19.43 -4.19
CA ARG A 332 9.94 -18.38 -3.22
C ARG A 332 10.25 -18.89 -1.83
N ARG A 333 11.17 -18.24 -1.11
CA ARG A 333 11.58 -18.67 0.24
C ARG A 333 11.29 -17.60 1.29
N LEU A 334 10.85 -18.05 2.46
CA LEU A 334 10.84 -17.24 3.66
C LEU A 334 12.25 -16.78 4.03
N THR A 335 12.34 -15.61 4.65
CA THR A 335 13.60 -15.13 5.20
C THR A 335 13.88 -15.76 6.56
N ARG A 336 15.16 -16.06 6.85
CA ARG A 336 15.60 -16.59 8.16
C ARG A 336 15.09 -15.74 9.33
N LYS A 337 15.13 -14.40 9.19
CA LYS A 337 14.61 -13.45 10.19
C LYS A 337 13.12 -13.65 10.49
N SER A 338 12.31 -14.02 9.48
CA SER A 338 10.88 -14.29 9.68
C SER A 338 10.65 -15.58 10.48
N ILE A 339 11.42 -16.62 10.21
CA ILE A 339 11.32 -17.92 10.90
C ILE A 339 11.75 -17.77 12.36
N VAL A 340 12.89 -17.11 12.60
CA VAL A 340 13.40 -16.84 13.96
C VAL A 340 12.41 -16.02 14.78
N ARG A 341 11.74 -15.04 14.16
CA ARG A 341 10.71 -14.25 14.85
C ARG A 341 9.51 -15.11 15.26
N GLN A 342 9.03 -15.99 14.38
CA GLN A 342 7.93 -16.90 14.73
C GLN A 342 8.32 -17.84 15.86
N ARG A 343 9.54 -18.38 15.83
CA ARG A 343 10.07 -19.20 16.91
C ARG A 343 10.05 -18.47 18.27
N ARG A 344 10.56 -17.24 18.30
CA ARG A 344 10.54 -16.39 19.51
C ARG A 344 9.11 -16.09 19.96
N LYS A 345 8.19 -15.87 19.01
CA LYS A 345 6.77 -15.62 19.29
C LYS A 345 6.12 -16.84 19.96
N LEU A 346 6.34 -18.06 19.47
CA LEU A 346 5.81 -19.28 20.09
C LEU A 346 6.35 -19.49 21.51
N LYS A 347 7.65 -19.28 21.74
CA LYS A 347 8.21 -19.35 23.10
C LYS A 347 7.60 -18.32 24.05
N LYS A 348 7.37 -17.10 23.58
CA LYS A 348 6.69 -16.06 24.38
C LYS A 348 5.22 -16.43 24.66
N PHE A 349 4.54 -17.03 23.68
CA PHE A 349 3.17 -17.52 23.88
C PHE A 349 3.10 -18.66 24.89
N ALA A 350 4.08 -19.56 24.94
CA ALA A 350 4.15 -20.58 25.97
C ALA A 350 4.18 -19.97 27.38
N LYS A 351 4.99 -18.92 27.58
CA LYS A 351 5.01 -18.15 28.83
C LYS A 351 3.64 -17.51 29.15
N PHE A 352 2.99 -16.90 28.16
CA PHE A 352 1.66 -16.29 28.37
C PHE A 352 0.57 -17.31 28.68
N VAL A 353 0.64 -18.52 28.11
CA VAL A 353 -0.29 -19.61 28.46
C VAL A 353 -0.06 -20.08 29.89
N ALA A 354 1.20 -20.26 30.31
CA ALA A 354 1.53 -20.66 31.68
C ALA A 354 1.07 -19.62 32.73
N GLU A 355 1.08 -18.33 32.37
CA GLU A 355 0.61 -17.24 33.23
C GLU A 355 -0.93 -17.03 33.16
N GLY A 356 -1.67 -17.80 32.38
CA GLY A 356 -3.12 -17.62 32.19
C GLY A 356 -3.51 -16.39 31.33
N ASN A 357 -2.54 -15.68 30.76
CA ASN A 357 -2.76 -14.47 29.95
C ASN A 357 -3.26 -14.76 28.52
N MET A 358 -3.20 -16.01 28.08
CA MET A 358 -3.60 -16.43 26.73
C MET A 358 -4.00 -17.90 26.74
N THR A 359 -4.99 -18.27 25.92
CA THR A 359 -5.42 -19.67 25.77
C THR A 359 -4.59 -20.41 24.72
N THR A 360 -4.49 -21.73 24.85
CA THR A 360 -3.83 -22.57 23.84
C THR A 360 -4.54 -22.53 22.48
N GLU A 361 -5.83 -22.24 22.45
CA GLU A 361 -6.61 -22.08 21.22
C GLU A 361 -6.23 -20.79 20.47
N GLU A 362 -6.04 -19.68 21.16
CA GLU A 362 -5.55 -18.43 20.57
C GLU A 362 -4.15 -18.60 19.96
N VAL A 363 -3.26 -19.33 20.64
CA VAL A 363 -1.94 -19.69 20.12
C VAL A 363 -2.09 -20.55 18.87
N SER A 364 -2.99 -21.53 18.88
CA SER A 364 -3.27 -22.41 17.74
C SER A 364 -3.74 -21.59 16.52
N ASN A 365 -4.70 -20.68 16.71
CA ASN A 365 -5.19 -19.80 15.66
C ASN A 365 -4.07 -18.91 15.09
N ALA A 366 -3.23 -18.36 15.95
CA ALA A 366 -2.08 -17.55 15.54
C ALA A 366 -1.03 -18.37 14.75
N HIS A 367 -0.75 -19.60 15.15
CA HIS A 367 0.19 -20.49 14.47
C HIS A 367 -0.38 -21.00 13.14
N ALA A 368 -1.65 -21.38 13.08
CA ALA A 368 -2.35 -21.79 11.85
C ALA A 368 -2.32 -20.68 10.78
N SER A 369 -2.53 -19.43 11.18
CA SER A 369 -2.42 -18.26 10.32
C SER A 369 -0.99 -18.09 9.76
N TRP A 370 0.03 -18.23 10.61
CA TRP A 370 1.43 -18.17 10.17
C TRP A 370 1.79 -19.31 9.22
N LYS A 371 1.32 -20.55 9.46
CA LYS A 371 1.50 -21.69 8.55
C LYS A 371 0.94 -21.39 7.17
N GLY A 372 -0.25 -20.79 7.11
CA GLY A 372 -0.86 -20.38 5.84
C GLY A 372 -0.01 -19.38 5.06
N HIS A 373 0.58 -18.40 5.75
CA HIS A 373 1.55 -17.48 5.16
C HIS A 373 2.83 -18.20 4.71
N ALA A 374 3.33 -19.18 5.47
CA ALA A 374 4.54 -19.93 5.15
C ALA A 374 4.38 -20.85 3.94
N PHE A 375 3.26 -21.56 3.83
CA PHE A 375 2.99 -22.48 2.72
C PHE A 375 2.89 -21.79 1.37
N ARG A 376 2.47 -20.52 1.32
CA ARG A 376 2.48 -19.71 0.09
C ARG A 376 3.90 -19.33 -0.38
N ARG A 377 4.95 -19.67 0.38
CA ARG A 377 6.35 -19.25 0.18
C ARG A 377 7.32 -20.44 0.36
N ASP A 378 6.93 -21.61 -0.16
CA ASP A 378 7.65 -22.89 -0.08
C ASP A 378 8.18 -23.23 1.33
N GLY A 379 7.48 -22.76 2.37
CA GLY A 379 7.91 -22.82 3.77
C GLY A 379 7.59 -24.12 4.50
N ILE A 380 7.34 -25.22 3.78
CA ILE A 380 6.83 -26.48 4.37
C ILE A 380 7.77 -27.03 5.44
N MET A 381 9.08 -27.10 5.14
CA MET A 381 10.07 -27.60 6.10
C MET A 381 10.20 -26.69 7.33
N ALA A 382 10.12 -25.37 7.13
CA ALA A 382 10.14 -24.42 8.25
C ALA A 382 8.88 -24.55 9.13
N ALA A 383 7.72 -24.84 8.52
CA ALA A 383 6.49 -25.09 9.25
C ALA A 383 6.54 -26.39 10.04
N ARG A 384 7.07 -27.49 9.49
CA ARG A 384 7.25 -28.76 10.20
C ARG A 384 8.10 -28.60 11.47
N LYS A 385 9.27 -27.95 11.35
CA LYS A 385 10.14 -27.67 12.51
C LYS A 385 9.46 -26.82 13.59
N LEU A 386 8.57 -25.89 13.18
CA LEU A 386 7.82 -25.08 14.13
C LEU A 386 6.58 -25.80 14.67
N ASP A 387 6.04 -26.79 13.96
CA ASP A 387 5.01 -27.69 14.47
C ASP A 387 5.59 -28.61 15.54
N GLU A 388 6.81 -29.13 15.36
CA GLU A 388 7.54 -29.88 16.40
C GLU A 388 7.74 -29.03 17.67
N LEU A 389 8.23 -27.80 17.50
CA LEU A 389 8.36 -26.88 18.62
C LEU A 389 7.01 -26.57 19.29
N PHE A 390 5.94 -26.41 18.51
CA PHE A 390 4.60 -26.21 19.05
C PHE A 390 4.17 -27.40 19.90
N ARG A 391 4.34 -28.63 19.41
CA ARG A 391 4.01 -29.84 20.19
C ARG A 391 4.78 -29.89 21.51
N HIS A 392 6.08 -29.62 21.45
CA HIS A 392 6.93 -29.60 22.64
C HIS A 392 6.50 -28.53 23.66
N LEU A 393 6.11 -27.33 23.21
CA LEU A 393 5.74 -26.24 24.12
C LEU A 393 4.34 -26.37 24.73
N PHE A 394 3.41 -27.03 24.05
CA PHE A 394 1.98 -27.02 24.42
C PHE A 394 1.37 -28.41 24.64
N GLY A 395 2.14 -29.49 24.50
CA GLY A 395 1.67 -30.88 24.70
C GLY A 395 0.54 -31.31 23.75
N ARG A 396 0.31 -30.57 22.66
CA ARG A 396 -0.81 -30.79 21.72
C ARG A 396 -0.34 -30.75 20.27
N LEU A 397 -1.07 -31.45 19.40
CA LEU A 397 -0.80 -31.42 17.97
C LEU A 397 -0.95 -30.00 17.40
N ALA A 398 0.03 -29.59 16.59
CA ALA A 398 -0.02 -28.30 15.92
C ALA A 398 -1.25 -28.23 14.99
N PRO A 399 -1.96 -27.09 14.97
CA PRO A 399 -3.18 -26.94 14.19
C PRO A 399 -2.94 -27.14 12.69
N ARG A 400 -3.93 -27.74 12.03
CA ARG A 400 -3.93 -27.84 10.56
C ARG A 400 -4.17 -26.45 9.97
N CYS A 401 -3.47 -26.15 8.88
CA CYS A 401 -3.79 -24.95 8.12
C CYS A 401 -5.02 -25.25 7.25
N GLN A 402 -6.12 -24.53 7.46
CA GLN A 402 -7.37 -24.71 6.70
C GLN A 402 -7.30 -24.17 5.25
N LEU A 403 -6.20 -23.53 4.85
CA LEU A 403 -6.04 -23.12 3.46
C LEU A 403 -5.95 -24.37 2.57
N LYS A 404 -7.00 -24.64 1.80
CA LYS A 404 -6.98 -25.59 0.68
C LYS A 404 -5.73 -25.27 -0.17
N LYS A 405 -4.89 -26.29 -0.46
CA LYS A 405 -3.76 -26.13 -1.40
C LYS A 405 -4.29 -25.38 -2.61
N ARG A 406 -3.80 -24.16 -2.89
CA ARG A 406 -4.19 -23.43 -4.10
C ARG A 406 -3.85 -24.36 -5.27
N ARG A 407 -4.86 -24.92 -5.94
CA ARG A 407 -4.69 -25.46 -7.29
C ARG A 407 -4.01 -24.34 -8.06
N LYS A 408 -2.79 -24.58 -8.56
CA LYS A 408 -2.11 -23.64 -9.46
C LYS A 408 -3.15 -23.28 -10.52
N ILE A 409 -3.50 -22.00 -10.63
CA ILE A 409 -4.37 -21.52 -11.70
C ILE A 409 -3.64 -21.91 -12.99
N LYS A 410 -4.10 -22.99 -13.64
CA LYS A 410 -3.69 -23.32 -15.00
C LYS A 410 -4.11 -22.11 -15.81
N TRP A 411 -3.14 -21.35 -16.33
CA TRP A 411 -3.42 -20.42 -17.40
C TRP A 411 -3.91 -21.25 -18.57
N ARG A 412 -5.23 -21.48 -18.65
CA ARG A 412 -5.88 -22.01 -19.84
C ARG A 412 -5.63 -20.97 -20.92
N THR A 413 -4.71 -21.28 -21.82
CA THR A 413 -4.68 -20.75 -23.17
C THR A 413 -6.09 -20.97 -23.74
N LYS A 414 -6.92 -19.91 -23.74
CA LYS A 414 -8.06 -19.86 -24.64
C LYS A 414 -7.46 -19.87 -26.05
N LYS A 415 -7.39 -21.05 -26.68
CA LYS A 415 -7.40 -21.15 -28.14
C LYS A 415 -8.63 -20.35 -28.59
N ARG A 416 -8.39 -19.18 -29.18
CA ARG A 416 -9.38 -18.55 -30.04
C ARG A 416 -9.47 -19.45 -31.26
N ASN A 417 -10.51 -20.27 -31.34
CA ASN A 417 -10.95 -20.76 -32.63
C ASN A 417 -11.38 -19.51 -33.42
N ARG A 418 -10.61 -19.22 -34.47
CA ARG A 418 -11.12 -18.43 -35.59
C ARG A 418 -12.06 -19.37 -36.34
N VAL A 419 -13.30 -18.96 -36.48
CA VAL A 419 -14.05 -19.12 -37.72
C VAL A 419 -13.94 -17.78 -38.41
#